data_AF-A0A1E3J803-F1
#
_entry.id   AF-A0A1E3J803-F1
#
_cell.length_a   1.000
_cell.length_b   1.000
_cell.length_c   1.000
_cell.angle_alpha   90.00
_cell.angle_beta   90.00
_cell.angle_gamma   90.00
#
_symmetry.space_group_name_H-M   'P 1'
#
loop_
_entity.id
_entity.type
_entity.pdbx_description
1 polymer ?
#
loop_
_entity_poly.entity_id
_entity_poly.type
_entity_poly.pdbx_seq_one_letter_code
_entity_poly.pdbx_strand_id
1 'polypeptide(L)'
;MSEPQFFETITKSFTDVTITEAGVNTAEFLEAAEGLVKIFNLFGNPAFTVVQNDLTGNIAKIRAYLAQNPTSASTLESLLATEKANVPKPKDRVATDALMWLLRGLKFTSLGLKINLENKDEELSASFTKAYEQSLKKYHGMMVRPVFYLAMKACPYRATFYPKLGEPQAEVTVKLEAWLKALYDIVEKETTVFKAGSYGEI
;
A
#
# COMPACT_ATOMS: atom_id res chain seq x y z
N MET A 1 30.61 4.73 3.51
CA MET A 1 29.65 3.60 3.58
C MET A 1 28.66 3.82 2.46
N SER A 2 28.31 2.79 1.68
CA SER A 2 27.22 2.89 0.70
C SER A 2 25.91 3.22 1.43
N GLU A 3 25.02 3.98 0.78
CA GLU A 3 23.65 4.14 1.29
C GLU A 3 22.97 2.76 1.35
N PRO A 4 22.17 2.46 2.39
CA PRO A 4 21.47 1.20 2.50
C PRO A 4 20.48 1.02 1.34
N GLN A 5 20.41 -0.18 0.79
CA GLN A 5 19.49 -0.52 -0.31
C GLN A 5 18.05 -0.52 0.18
N PHE A 6 17.07 -0.28 -0.70
CA PHE A 6 15.65 -0.17 -0.30
C PHE A 6 15.17 -1.33 0.58
N PHE A 7 15.43 -2.58 0.18
CA PHE A 7 15.02 -3.77 0.93
C PHE A 7 15.75 -3.94 2.27
N GLU A 8 16.87 -3.26 2.49
CA GLU A 8 17.56 -3.20 3.78
C GLU A 8 16.95 -2.15 4.71
N THR A 9 16.20 -1.19 4.16
CA THR A 9 15.54 -0.12 4.94
C THR A 9 14.16 -0.51 5.47
N ILE A 10 13.54 -1.57 4.95
CA ILE A 10 12.23 -2.05 5.41
C ILE A 10 12.43 -3.07 6.54
N THR A 11 11.62 -2.99 7.59
CA THR A 11 11.75 -3.87 8.77
C THR A 11 10.87 -5.11 8.68
N LYS A 12 9.85 -5.07 7.82
CA LYS A 12 8.95 -6.19 7.50
C LYS A 12 8.66 -6.22 6.00
N SER A 13 8.85 -7.38 5.37
CA SER A 13 8.40 -7.63 4.00
C SER A 13 6.95 -8.13 4.00
N PHE A 14 6.18 -7.85 2.96
CA PHE A 14 4.86 -8.49 2.78
C PHE A 14 4.95 -10.01 2.66
N THR A 15 6.10 -10.56 2.26
CA THR A 15 6.36 -12.02 2.23
C THR A 15 6.40 -12.64 3.63
N ASP A 16 6.65 -11.81 4.65
CA ASP A 16 6.86 -12.25 6.03
C ASP A 16 5.66 -11.88 6.92
N VAL A 17 4.57 -11.37 6.33
CA VAL A 17 3.33 -11.09 7.04
C VAL A 17 2.61 -12.41 7.29
N THR A 18 2.31 -12.69 8.55
CA THR A 18 1.61 -13.90 8.98
C THR A 18 0.16 -13.84 8.51
N ILE A 19 -0.25 -14.86 7.75
CA ILE A 19 -1.63 -15.05 7.31
C ILE A 19 -2.08 -16.44 7.80
N THR A 20 -3.17 -16.47 8.55
CA THR A 20 -3.80 -17.69 9.07
C THR A 20 -5.25 -17.78 8.59
N GLU A 21 -5.95 -18.86 8.95
CA GLU A 21 -7.40 -18.96 8.76
C GLU A 21 -8.17 -17.82 9.44
N ALA A 22 -7.66 -17.34 10.59
CA ALA A 22 -8.25 -16.23 11.34
C ALA A 22 -7.99 -14.86 10.69
N GLY A 23 -7.03 -14.79 9.76
CA GLY A 23 -6.79 -13.60 8.96
C GLY A 23 -5.34 -13.12 8.87
N VAL A 24 -5.18 -11.90 8.35
CA VAL A 24 -3.89 -11.21 8.17
C VAL A 24 -3.49 -10.53 9.48
N ASN A 25 -2.29 -10.80 10.00
CA ASN A 25 -1.81 -10.14 11.22
C ASN A 25 -1.74 -8.61 11.04
N THR A 26 -2.49 -7.87 11.87
CA THR A 26 -2.61 -6.41 11.73
C THR A 26 -1.29 -5.70 11.96
N ALA A 27 -0.53 -6.08 13.00
CA ALA A 27 0.71 -5.38 13.36
C ALA A 27 1.77 -5.55 12.26
N GLU A 28 1.95 -6.78 11.77
CA GLU A 28 2.91 -7.10 10.71
C GLU A 28 2.52 -6.46 9.37
N PHE A 29 1.23 -6.48 9.03
CA PHE A 29 0.73 -5.79 7.84
C PHE A 29 1.02 -4.29 7.87
N LEU A 30 0.77 -3.63 9.01
CA LEU A 30 1.02 -2.19 9.13
C LEU A 30 2.52 -1.87 9.08
N GLU A 31 3.38 -2.71 9.67
CA GLU A 31 4.83 -2.57 9.56
C GLU A 31 5.31 -2.73 8.10
N ALA A 32 4.79 -3.71 7.36
CA ALA A 32 5.10 -3.87 5.94
C ALA A 32 4.58 -2.70 5.09
N ALA A 33 3.39 -2.18 5.39
CA ALA A 33 2.82 -1.00 4.74
C ALA A 33 3.68 0.25 4.96
N GLU A 34 4.23 0.46 6.15
CA GLU A 34 5.20 1.53 6.41
C GLU A 34 6.48 1.35 5.58
N GLY A 35 6.93 0.10 5.41
CA GLY A 35 8.01 -0.24 4.49
C GLY A 35 7.72 0.21 3.05
N LEU A 36 6.50 -0.01 2.55
CA LEU A 36 6.09 0.47 1.22
C LEU A 36 6.11 1.99 1.13
N VAL A 37 5.67 2.73 2.16
CA VAL A 37 5.70 4.22 2.12
C VAL A 37 7.11 4.73 1.81
N LYS A 38 8.16 4.07 2.32
CA LYS A 38 9.56 4.45 2.07
C LYS A 38 9.95 4.42 0.59
N ILE A 39 9.22 3.69 -0.26
CA ILE A 39 9.53 3.63 -1.70
C ILE A 39 9.42 5.01 -2.34
N PHE A 40 8.50 5.87 -1.84
CA PHE A 40 8.30 7.22 -2.36
C PHE A 40 9.47 8.17 -2.07
N ASN A 41 10.35 7.84 -1.11
CA ASN A 41 11.62 8.54 -0.94
C ASN A 41 12.55 8.34 -2.15
N LEU A 42 12.48 7.17 -2.80
CA LEU A 42 13.27 6.87 -3.99
C LEU A 42 12.81 7.67 -5.22
N PHE A 43 11.54 8.07 -5.24
CA PHE A 43 10.96 8.93 -6.27
C PHE A 43 11.57 10.34 -6.21
N GLY A 44 12.01 10.78 -5.03
CA GLY A 44 12.81 12.00 -4.86
C GLY A 44 12.08 13.29 -5.23
N ASN A 45 10.75 13.27 -5.28
CA ASN A 45 9.94 14.43 -5.67
C ASN A 45 8.88 14.77 -4.61
N PRO A 46 8.79 16.02 -4.13
CA PRO A 46 7.81 16.46 -3.14
C PRO A 46 6.34 16.26 -3.54
N ALA A 47 6.03 16.07 -4.82
CA ALA A 47 4.68 15.73 -5.27
C ALA A 47 4.15 14.43 -4.63
N PHE A 48 5.04 13.51 -4.24
CA PHE A 48 4.68 12.26 -3.56
C PHE A 48 4.47 12.42 -2.05
N THR A 49 4.79 13.58 -1.45
CA THR A 49 4.48 13.83 -0.03
C THR A 49 2.97 13.72 0.24
N VAL A 50 2.13 14.07 -0.72
CA VAL A 50 0.67 13.91 -0.60
C VAL A 50 0.29 12.43 -0.47
N VAL A 51 0.92 11.55 -1.27
CA VAL A 51 0.69 10.09 -1.23
C VAL A 51 1.22 9.50 0.07
N GLN A 52 2.42 9.90 0.49
CA GLN A 52 3.03 9.45 1.74
C GLN A 52 2.19 9.83 2.95
N ASN A 53 1.69 11.08 3.00
CA ASN A 53 0.85 11.56 4.10
C ASN A 53 -0.48 10.81 4.19
N ASP A 54 -1.11 10.51 3.05
CA ASP A 54 -2.35 9.73 3.01
C ASP A 54 -2.14 8.31 3.58
N LEU A 55 -1.13 7.60 3.07
CA LEU A 55 -0.80 6.25 3.53
C LEU A 55 -0.43 6.24 5.01
N THR A 56 0.46 7.14 5.43
CA THR A 56 0.94 7.23 6.82
C THR A 56 -0.19 7.59 7.78
N GLY A 57 -1.08 8.51 7.38
CA GLY A 57 -2.26 8.89 8.17
C GLY A 57 -3.23 7.73 8.38
N ASN A 58 -3.45 6.91 7.34
CA ASN A 58 -4.30 5.73 7.45
C ASN A 58 -3.65 4.65 8.32
N ILE A 59 -2.34 4.38 8.17
CA ILE A 59 -1.59 3.47 9.04
C ILE A 59 -1.70 3.90 10.51
N ALA A 60 -1.53 5.20 10.81
CA ALA A 60 -1.61 5.72 12.17
C ALA A 60 -2.99 5.48 12.81
N LYS A 61 -4.08 5.68 12.06
CA LYS A 61 -5.45 5.41 12.54
C LYS A 61 -5.66 3.94 12.88
N ILE A 62 -5.18 3.02 12.04
CA ILE A 62 -5.32 1.57 12.25
C ILE A 62 -4.46 1.14 13.45
N ARG A 63 -3.22 1.66 13.57
CA ARG A 63 -2.37 1.44 14.75
C ARG A 63 -3.01 1.92 16.03
N ALA A 64 -3.63 3.09 16.02
CA ALA A 64 -4.33 3.62 17.20
C ALA A 64 -5.51 2.73 17.61
N TYR A 65 -6.25 2.18 16.64
CA TYR A 65 -7.32 1.23 16.91
C TYR A 65 -6.79 -0.09 17.49
N LEU A 66 -5.74 -0.65 16.90
CA LEU A 66 -5.07 -1.87 17.38
C LEU A 66 -4.56 -1.69 18.81
N ALA A 67 -3.92 -0.56 19.13
CA ALA A 67 -3.38 -0.29 20.46
C ALA A 67 -4.48 -0.26 21.54
N GLN A 68 -5.68 0.19 21.19
CA GLN A 68 -6.85 0.19 22.09
C GLN A 68 -7.55 -1.18 22.16
N ASN A 69 -7.34 -2.03 21.15
CA ASN A 69 -8.07 -3.29 20.96
C ASN A 69 -7.12 -4.45 20.59
N PRO A 70 -6.04 -4.72 21.35
CA PRO A 70 -4.93 -5.57 20.89
C PRO A 70 -5.36 -7.01 20.57
N THR A 71 -6.33 -7.55 21.30
CA THR A 71 -6.84 -8.91 21.06
C THR A 71 -7.86 -8.94 19.92
N SER A 72 -8.84 -8.04 19.95
CA SER A 72 -9.98 -8.02 19.02
C SER A 72 -9.69 -7.36 17.67
N ALA A 73 -8.51 -6.76 17.51
CA ALA A 73 -7.99 -6.22 16.26
C ALA A 73 -6.68 -6.89 15.82
N SER A 74 -6.36 -8.07 16.35
CA SER A 74 -5.12 -8.80 16.08
C SER A 74 -4.96 -9.22 14.61
N THR A 75 -6.09 -9.38 13.90
CA THR A 75 -6.14 -9.53 12.43
C THR A 75 -6.94 -8.40 11.78
N LEU A 76 -6.68 -8.13 10.49
CA LEU A 76 -7.46 -7.13 9.74
C LEU A 76 -8.95 -7.47 9.74
N GLU A 77 -9.29 -8.76 9.63
CA GLU A 77 -10.65 -9.26 9.65
C GLU A 77 -11.33 -9.09 11.01
N SER A 78 -10.63 -9.42 12.11
CA SER A 78 -11.16 -9.22 13.46
C SER A 78 -11.32 -7.73 13.79
N LEU A 79 -10.41 -6.87 13.33
CA LEU A 79 -10.52 -5.41 13.42
C LEU A 79 -11.82 -4.92 12.77
N LEU A 80 -12.06 -5.32 11.52
CA LEU A 80 -13.26 -4.94 10.76
C LEU A 80 -14.55 -5.45 11.43
N ALA A 81 -14.56 -6.69 11.90
CA ALA A 81 -15.70 -7.28 12.59
C ALA A 81 -16.01 -6.56 13.91
N THR A 82 -14.98 -6.31 14.72
CA THR A 82 -15.08 -5.66 16.02
C THR A 82 -15.57 -4.22 15.91
N GLU A 83 -14.99 -3.43 15.00
CA GLU A 83 -15.41 -2.04 14.85
C GLU A 83 -16.86 -1.96 14.36
N LYS A 84 -17.26 -2.82 13.42
CA LYS A 84 -18.64 -2.88 12.93
C LYS A 84 -19.65 -3.27 14.01
N ALA A 85 -19.29 -4.19 14.91
CA ALA A 85 -20.15 -4.59 16.02
C ALA A 85 -20.34 -3.44 17.03
N ASN A 86 -19.28 -2.67 17.30
CA ASN A 86 -19.28 -1.63 18.32
C ASN A 86 -19.70 -0.25 17.80
N VAL A 87 -19.57 0.01 16.49
CA VAL A 87 -19.88 1.29 15.83
C VAL A 87 -20.95 1.07 14.75
N PRO A 88 -22.24 1.27 15.08
CA PRO A 88 -23.34 0.94 14.18
C PRO A 88 -23.34 1.73 12.87
N LYS A 89 -22.97 3.00 12.92
CA LYS A 89 -22.97 3.91 11.76
C LYS A 89 -21.68 3.73 10.95
N PRO A 90 -21.74 3.28 9.68
CA PRO A 90 -20.53 3.03 8.88
C PRO A 90 -19.59 4.23 8.75
N LYS A 91 -20.14 5.45 8.64
CA LYS A 91 -19.37 6.69 8.53
C LYS A 91 -18.54 7.03 9.78
N ASP A 92 -18.85 6.42 10.92
CA ASP A 92 -18.16 6.67 12.19
C ASP A 92 -17.07 5.59 12.45
N ARG A 93 -16.89 4.61 11.54
CA ARG A 93 -15.90 3.52 11.62
C ARG A 93 -14.55 3.97 11.07
N VAL A 94 -13.78 4.64 11.93
CA VAL A 94 -12.50 5.27 11.57
C VAL A 94 -11.45 4.25 11.11
N ALA A 95 -11.34 3.09 11.76
CA ALA A 95 -10.31 2.10 11.41
C ALA A 95 -10.64 1.37 10.11
N THR A 96 -11.92 1.05 9.90
CA THR A 96 -12.45 0.47 8.66
C THR A 96 -12.22 1.39 7.48
N ASP A 97 -12.55 2.68 7.60
CA ASP A 97 -12.33 3.67 6.54
C ASP A 97 -10.82 3.86 6.27
N ALA A 98 -10.00 3.92 7.32
CA ALA A 98 -8.55 4.00 7.17
C ALA A 98 -7.96 2.78 6.45
N LEU A 99 -8.37 1.56 6.83
CA LEU A 99 -7.93 0.33 6.17
C LEU A 99 -8.35 0.29 4.70
N MET A 100 -9.58 0.74 4.40
CA MET A 100 -10.08 0.83 3.03
C MET A 100 -9.19 1.73 2.15
N TRP A 101 -8.89 2.96 2.62
CA TRP A 101 -8.04 3.90 1.89
C TRP A 101 -6.59 3.42 1.80
N LEU A 102 -6.06 2.82 2.86
CA LEU A 102 -4.73 2.21 2.84
C LEU A 102 -4.64 1.11 1.77
N LEU A 103 -5.57 0.15 1.75
CA LEU A 103 -5.58 -0.94 0.78
C LEU A 103 -5.71 -0.43 -0.68
N ARG A 104 -6.53 0.60 -0.92
CA ARG A 104 -6.61 1.25 -2.24
C ARG A 104 -5.28 1.88 -2.67
N GLY A 105 -4.60 2.56 -1.74
CA GLY A 105 -3.28 3.16 -1.98
C GLY A 105 -2.18 2.11 -2.24
N LEU A 106 -2.20 1.02 -1.47
CA LEU A 106 -1.31 -0.13 -1.65
C LEU A 106 -1.55 -0.82 -3.00
N LYS A 107 -2.82 -1.03 -3.39
CA LYS A 107 -3.21 -1.58 -4.69
C LYS A 107 -2.69 -0.74 -5.85
N PHE A 108 -2.87 0.58 -5.78
CA PHE A 108 -2.33 1.51 -6.76
C PHE A 108 -0.81 1.39 -6.91
N THR A 109 -0.09 1.39 -5.78
CA THR A 109 1.38 1.36 -5.78
C THR A 109 1.90 0.02 -6.32
N SER A 110 1.31 -1.08 -5.86
CA SER A 110 1.62 -2.43 -6.34
C SER A 110 1.41 -2.56 -7.85
N LEU A 111 0.27 -2.09 -8.35
CA LEU A 111 -0.07 -2.15 -9.76
C LEU A 111 0.87 -1.27 -10.61
N GLY A 112 1.24 -0.08 -10.15
CA GLY A 112 2.19 0.80 -10.85
C GLY A 112 3.57 0.16 -11.02
N LEU A 113 4.09 -0.45 -9.95
CA LEU A 113 5.37 -1.15 -9.98
C LEU A 113 5.32 -2.44 -10.81
N LYS A 114 4.24 -3.22 -10.70
CA LYS A 114 4.02 -4.44 -11.48
C LYS A 114 3.97 -4.14 -12.98
N ILE A 115 3.16 -3.16 -13.39
CA ILE A 115 3.08 -2.74 -14.79
C ILE A 115 4.47 -2.32 -15.28
N ASN A 116 5.22 -1.55 -14.49
CA ASN A 116 6.54 -1.10 -14.91
C ASN A 116 7.56 -2.26 -14.99
N LEU A 117 7.52 -3.23 -14.09
CA LEU A 117 8.36 -4.43 -14.17
C LEU A 117 8.11 -5.25 -15.43
N GLU A 118 6.84 -5.44 -15.78
CA GLU A 118 6.43 -6.24 -16.95
C GLU A 118 6.69 -5.51 -18.27
N ASN A 119 6.80 -4.18 -18.25
CA ASN A 119 7.04 -3.34 -19.43
C ASN A 119 8.38 -2.58 -19.30
N LYS A 120 9.50 -3.25 -19.64
CA LYS A 120 10.85 -2.71 -19.39
C LYS A 120 11.19 -1.42 -20.14
N ASP A 121 10.53 -1.18 -21.26
CA ASP A 121 10.72 0.03 -22.09
C ASP A 121 9.78 1.18 -21.67
N GLU A 122 8.91 0.98 -20.67
CA GLU A 122 7.97 1.99 -20.18
C GLU A 122 8.55 2.78 -19.00
N GLU A 123 8.35 4.10 -19.03
CA GLU A 123 8.67 4.99 -17.92
C GLU A 123 7.69 4.85 -16.75
N LEU A 124 8.17 5.06 -15.52
CA LEU A 124 7.31 4.95 -14.32
C LEU A 124 6.09 5.84 -14.39
N SER A 125 6.20 7.04 -14.99
CA SER A 125 5.08 7.97 -15.13
C SER A 125 3.91 7.37 -15.92
N ALA A 126 4.19 6.63 -16.99
CA ALA A 126 3.18 5.97 -17.80
C ALA A 126 2.57 4.78 -17.05
N SER A 127 3.39 3.93 -16.41
CA SER A 127 2.89 2.78 -15.66
C SER A 127 2.06 3.17 -14.44
N PHE A 128 2.48 4.18 -13.68
CA PHE A 128 1.71 4.70 -12.54
C PHE A 128 0.44 5.42 -12.99
N THR A 129 0.44 6.10 -14.13
CA THR A 129 -0.79 6.68 -14.70
C THR A 129 -1.80 5.58 -15.01
N LYS A 130 -1.40 4.49 -15.68
CA LYS A 130 -2.28 3.33 -15.95
C LYS A 130 -2.82 2.73 -14.65
N ALA A 131 -1.95 2.55 -13.65
CA ALA A 131 -2.34 1.99 -12.37
C ALA A 131 -3.39 2.86 -11.66
N TYR A 132 -3.21 4.19 -11.66
CA TYR A 132 -4.19 5.12 -11.07
C TYR A 132 -5.56 5.01 -11.72
N GLU A 133 -5.60 4.93 -13.04
CA GLU A 133 -6.85 4.82 -13.79
C GLU A 133 -7.59 3.52 -13.51
N GLN A 134 -6.85 2.43 -13.29
CA GLN A 134 -7.40 1.11 -12.97
C GLN A 134 -7.75 0.92 -11.48
N SER A 135 -7.36 1.85 -10.60
CA SER A 135 -7.51 1.69 -9.14
C SER A 135 -8.13 2.93 -8.48
N LEU A 136 -7.31 3.88 -8.02
CA LEU A 136 -7.72 4.99 -7.16
C LEU A 136 -8.60 6.05 -7.82
N LYS A 137 -8.52 6.22 -9.15
CA LYS A 137 -9.21 7.31 -9.86
C LYS A 137 -10.72 7.34 -9.62
N LYS A 138 -11.36 6.17 -9.52
CA LYS A 138 -12.81 6.08 -9.27
C LYS A 138 -13.22 6.62 -7.90
N TYR A 139 -12.32 6.61 -6.92
CA TYR A 139 -12.59 7.07 -5.55
C TYR A 139 -12.19 8.53 -5.31
N HIS A 140 -11.32 9.10 -6.15
CA HIS A 140 -10.91 10.50 -6.04
C HIS A 140 -11.92 11.44 -6.72
N GLY A 141 -12.33 12.48 -6.00
CA GLY A 141 -13.16 13.57 -6.53
C GLY A 141 -12.41 14.49 -7.49
N MET A 142 -13.14 15.39 -8.14
CA MET A 142 -12.61 16.30 -9.18
C MET A 142 -11.45 17.18 -8.70
N MET A 143 -11.38 17.48 -7.40
CA MET A 143 -10.29 18.27 -6.81
C MET A 143 -9.01 17.47 -6.54
N VAL A 144 -9.12 16.17 -6.27
CA VAL A 144 -7.97 15.32 -5.90
C VAL A 144 -7.31 14.71 -7.13
N ARG A 145 -8.08 14.41 -8.18
CA ARG A 145 -7.56 13.81 -9.43
C ARG A 145 -6.38 14.60 -10.04
N PRO A 146 -6.41 15.94 -10.19
CA PRO A 146 -5.30 16.68 -10.78
C PRO A 146 -4.00 16.58 -9.97
N VAL A 147 -4.09 16.52 -8.64
CA VAL A 147 -2.93 16.39 -7.74
C VAL A 147 -2.22 15.06 -7.99
N PHE A 148 -2.98 13.96 -8.11
CA PHE A 148 -2.42 12.65 -8.42
C PHE A 148 -1.83 12.60 -9.83
N TYR A 149 -2.48 13.20 -10.83
CA TYR A 149 -1.90 13.29 -12.18
C TYR A 149 -0.57 14.06 -12.20
N LEU A 150 -0.43 15.11 -11.36
CA LEU A 150 0.84 15.80 -11.20
C LEU A 150 1.90 14.90 -10.54
N ALA A 151 1.54 14.16 -9.49
CA ALA A 151 2.45 13.21 -8.86
C ALA A 151 2.97 12.15 -9.85
N MET A 152 2.12 11.66 -10.74
CA MET A 152 2.51 10.63 -11.71
C MET A 152 3.42 11.18 -12.81
N LYS A 153 3.22 12.43 -13.23
CA LYS A 153 4.18 13.14 -14.09
C LYS A 153 5.52 13.38 -13.39
N ALA A 154 5.53 13.41 -12.06
CA ALA A 154 6.70 13.59 -11.23
C ALA A 154 7.41 12.28 -10.87
N CYS A 155 6.95 11.12 -11.37
CA CYS A 155 7.68 9.87 -11.25
C CYS A 155 9.12 10.03 -11.79
N PRO A 156 10.12 9.42 -11.15
CA PRO A 156 11.49 9.43 -11.66
C PRO A 156 11.59 8.64 -12.97
N TYR A 157 12.66 8.88 -13.72
CA TYR A 157 13.02 8.00 -14.82
C TYR A 157 13.28 6.58 -14.32
N ARG A 158 12.89 5.60 -15.13
CA ARG A 158 13.15 4.19 -14.87
C ARG A 158 14.62 3.92 -14.53
N ALA A 159 15.52 4.44 -15.35
CA ALA A 159 16.96 4.29 -15.20
C ALA A 159 17.51 4.90 -13.90
N THR A 160 16.78 5.81 -13.26
CA THR A 160 17.15 6.40 -11.96
C THR A 160 16.49 5.65 -10.79
N PHE A 161 15.32 5.08 -10.98
CA PHE A 161 14.56 4.40 -9.92
C PHE A 161 15.15 3.03 -9.56
N TYR A 162 15.33 2.15 -10.55
CA TYR A 162 15.71 0.75 -10.29
C TYR A 162 17.08 0.58 -9.59
N PRO A 163 18.14 1.33 -9.94
CA PRO A 163 19.41 1.25 -9.22
C PRO A 163 19.30 1.60 -7.73
N LYS A 164 18.32 2.43 -7.34
CA LYS A 164 18.10 2.79 -5.93
C LYS A 164 17.40 1.70 -5.12
N LEU A 165 16.78 0.71 -5.78
CA LEU A 165 16.22 -0.44 -5.09
C LEU A 165 17.31 -1.35 -4.54
N GLY A 166 18.49 -1.38 -5.18
CA GLY A 166 19.67 -2.09 -4.73
C GLY A 166 20.42 -2.79 -5.87
N GLU A 167 21.54 -3.41 -5.53
CA GLU A 167 22.38 -4.22 -6.42
C GLU A 167 22.81 -5.53 -5.74
N PRO A 168 22.97 -6.65 -6.48
CA PRO A 168 22.81 -6.78 -7.94
C PRO A 168 21.34 -6.72 -8.40
N GLN A 169 21.04 -6.01 -9.49
CA GLN A 169 19.67 -5.87 -10.04
C GLN A 169 18.92 -7.20 -10.21
N ALA A 170 19.62 -8.28 -10.59
CA ALA A 170 19.01 -9.60 -10.78
C ALA A 170 18.40 -10.14 -9.48
N GLU A 171 19.07 -9.95 -8.34
CA GLU A 171 18.56 -10.37 -7.03
C GLU A 171 17.44 -9.46 -6.53
N VAL A 172 17.61 -8.16 -6.73
CA VAL A 172 16.62 -7.15 -6.30
C VAL A 172 15.32 -7.29 -7.08
N THR A 173 15.38 -7.64 -8.37
CA THR A 173 14.18 -7.87 -9.19
C THR A 173 13.38 -9.06 -8.66
N VAL A 174 14.04 -10.18 -8.32
CA VAL A 174 13.37 -11.36 -7.74
C VAL A 174 12.71 -11.02 -6.40
N LYS A 175 13.41 -10.27 -5.54
CA LYS A 175 12.85 -9.79 -4.25
C LYS A 175 11.63 -8.89 -4.48
N LEU A 176 11.72 -7.96 -5.43
CA LEU A 176 10.61 -7.05 -5.75
C LEU A 176 9.39 -7.80 -6.30
N GLU A 177 9.59 -8.78 -7.19
CA GLU A 177 8.50 -9.61 -7.72
C GLU A 177 7.80 -10.39 -6.61
N ALA A 178 8.55 -11.03 -5.70
CA ALA A 178 7.99 -11.75 -4.56
C ALA A 178 7.23 -10.82 -3.61
N TRP A 179 7.81 -9.65 -3.31
CA TRP A 179 7.20 -8.63 -2.46
C TRP A 179 5.89 -8.07 -3.04
N LEU A 180 5.87 -7.76 -4.35
CA LEU A 180 4.66 -7.30 -5.04
C LEU A 180 3.59 -8.38 -5.11
N LYS A 181 3.98 -9.64 -5.34
CA LYS A 181 3.04 -10.76 -5.33
C LYS A 181 2.39 -10.92 -3.96
N ALA A 182 3.17 -10.94 -2.88
CA ALA A 182 2.65 -11.07 -1.53
C ALA A 182 1.71 -9.92 -1.16
N LEU A 183 2.08 -8.68 -1.51
CA LEU A 183 1.20 -7.52 -1.35
C LEU A 183 -0.12 -7.67 -2.11
N TYR A 184 -0.04 -8.09 -3.37
CA TYR A 184 -1.22 -8.27 -4.22
C TYR A 184 -2.16 -9.35 -3.64
N ASP A 185 -1.61 -10.49 -3.19
CA ASP A 185 -2.39 -11.57 -2.59
C ASP A 185 -3.13 -11.09 -1.32
N ILE A 186 -2.48 -10.29 -0.46
CA ILE A 186 -3.11 -9.69 0.72
C ILE A 186 -4.25 -8.75 0.30
N VAL A 187 -4.01 -7.86 -0.68
CA VAL A 187 -5.02 -6.91 -1.16
C VAL A 187 -6.24 -7.62 -1.76
N GLU A 188 -6.05 -8.71 -2.52
CA GLU A 188 -7.17 -9.47 -3.11
C GLU A 188 -7.96 -10.24 -2.04
N LYS A 189 -7.27 -10.81 -1.03
CA LYS A 189 -7.91 -11.40 0.14
C LYS A 189 -8.77 -10.37 0.86
N GLU A 190 -8.23 -9.21 1.18
CA GLU A 190 -8.97 -8.14 1.86
C GLU A 190 -10.09 -7.56 0.98
N THR A 191 -9.92 -7.49 -0.34
CA THR A 191 -11.00 -7.11 -1.27
C THR A 191 -12.21 -8.03 -1.12
N THR A 192 -11.97 -9.34 -0.95
CA THR A 192 -13.03 -10.33 -0.73
C THR A 192 -13.70 -10.14 0.64
N VAL A 193 -12.91 -9.89 1.69
CA VAL A 193 -13.43 -9.61 3.05
C VAL A 193 -14.28 -8.35 3.06
N PHE A 194 -13.79 -7.25 2.47
CA PHE A 194 -14.49 -5.98 2.37
C PHE A 194 -15.84 -6.12 1.69
N LYS A 195 -15.88 -6.87 0.59
CA LYS A 195 -17.12 -7.18 -0.15
C LYS A 195 -18.08 -8.03 0.68
N ALA A 196 -17.60 -9.14 1.26
CA ALA A 196 -18.43 -10.07 2.02
C ALA A 196 -19.04 -9.43 3.27
N GLY A 197 -18.29 -8.53 3.93
CA GLY A 197 -18.75 -7.82 5.12
C GLY A 197 -19.43 -6.47 4.85
N SER A 198 -19.66 -6.09 3.59
CA SER A 198 -20.25 -4.80 3.19
C SER A 198 -19.53 -3.60 3.83
N TYR A 199 -18.19 -3.63 3.84
CA TYR A 199 -17.34 -2.57 4.39
C TYR A 199 -17.02 -1.48 3.35
N GLY A 200 -17.16 -1.78 2.07
CA GLY A 200 -16.84 -0.88 0.95
C GLY A 200 -16.17 -1.63 -0.19
N GLU A 201 -15.63 -0.90 -1.15
CA GLU A 201 -14.85 -1.45 -2.27
C GLU A 201 -13.37 -1.07 -2.18
N ILE A 202 -12.48 -1.99 -2.55
CA ILE A 202 -11.03 -1.78 -2.69
C ILE A 202 -10.63 -1.66 -4.16
#